data_AF-A0A378QY81-F1
#
_entry.id   AF-A0A378QY81-F1
#
_cell.length_a   1.000
_cell.length_b   1.000
_cell.length_c   1.000
_cell.angle_alpha   90.00
_cell.angle_beta   90.00
_cell.angle_gamma   90.00
#
_symmetry.space_group_name_H-M   'P 1'
#
loop_
_entity.id
_entity.type
_entity.pdbx_description
1 polymer ?
#
loop_
_entity_poly.entity_id
_entity_poly.type
_entity_poly.pdbx_seq_one_letter_code
_entity_poly.pdbx_strand_id
1 'polypeptide(L)'
;MAETGDFELDGVTFPASEIKIEFIDPVDDTGEMFPTGNLKDTLSVPCMGEFEVTMINAGIPTIFLHASDLGFKGTEMQADINSNSEILAKLEKIRSFGAVKMGLIDDVEQAQSRQHTPKSLGLHRLPTMLHHAMMGTASVAIGTAGTIVGTIVNEVAGGKALTEVCFGRPSGTLTVGGQSECVNGKWVARKVSMSRSARRLMVGQVFVPEDGFDRLKCIQMKSA
;
A
#
# COMPACT_ATOMS: atom_id res chain seq x y z
N MET A 1 14.78 20.44 14.45
CA MET A 1 13.37 20.16 14.09
C MET A 1 12.49 20.72 15.19
N ALA A 2 11.42 21.42 14.86
CA ALA A 2 10.36 21.70 15.82
C ALA A 2 9.52 20.43 15.99
N GLU A 3 9.28 19.98 17.23
CA GLU A 3 8.45 18.80 17.49
C GLU A 3 6.99 19.18 17.77
N THR A 4 6.76 20.38 18.30
CA THR A 4 5.43 20.92 18.62
C THR A 4 4.90 21.75 17.46
N GLY A 5 3.59 21.66 17.23
CA GLY A 5 2.86 22.39 16.20
C GLY A 5 1.37 22.09 16.31
N ASP A 6 0.59 22.64 15.40
CA ASP A 6 -0.87 22.52 15.29
C ASP A 6 -1.31 21.55 14.19
N PHE A 7 -0.37 20.90 13.50
CA PHE A 7 -0.69 19.90 12.48
C PHE A 7 -1.24 18.63 13.12
N GLU A 8 -2.47 18.29 12.73
CA GLU A 8 -3.16 17.07 13.12
C GLU A 8 -2.97 15.98 12.07
N LEU A 9 -2.79 14.74 12.54
CA LEU A 9 -2.72 13.57 11.68
C LEU A 9 -3.62 12.48 12.25
N ASP A 10 -4.58 12.05 11.44
CA ASP A 10 -5.55 11.04 11.81
C ASP A 10 -4.89 9.72 12.27
N GLY A 11 -5.15 9.35 13.53
CA GLY A 11 -4.50 8.25 14.25
C GLY A 11 -3.35 8.66 15.17
N VAL A 12 -3.02 9.96 15.27
CA VAL A 12 -2.08 10.53 16.25
C VAL A 12 -2.87 11.41 17.21
N THR A 13 -2.82 11.10 18.50
CA THR A 13 -3.69 11.73 19.52
C THR A 13 -3.44 13.21 19.73
N PHE A 14 -2.20 13.68 19.53
CA PHE A 14 -1.81 15.07 19.81
C PHE A 14 -1.14 15.69 18.59
N PRO A 15 -1.42 16.98 18.31
CA PRO A 15 -0.81 17.68 17.19
C PRO A 15 0.70 17.88 17.40
N ALA A 16 1.40 18.10 16.29
CA ALA A 16 2.84 18.26 16.24
C ALA A 16 3.23 19.15 15.05
N SER A 17 4.52 19.40 14.83
CA SER A 17 4.96 20.10 13.61
C SER A 17 4.69 19.25 12.37
N GLU A 18 4.18 19.87 11.30
CA GLU A 18 4.06 19.22 9.99
C GLU A 18 5.46 18.91 9.44
N ILE A 19 5.62 17.70 8.92
CA ILE A 19 6.79 17.25 8.18
C ILE A 19 6.31 16.77 6.82
N LYS A 20 6.64 17.51 5.77
CA LYS A 20 6.37 17.11 4.39
C LYS A 20 7.41 16.08 3.94
N ILE A 21 6.93 14.94 3.47
CA ILE A 21 7.74 13.86 2.93
C ILE A 21 7.47 13.79 1.43
N GLU A 22 8.53 13.77 0.64
CA GLU A 22 8.47 13.56 -0.80
C GLU A 22 9.25 12.29 -1.15
N PHE A 23 8.58 11.36 -1.83
CA PHE A 23 9.17 10.18 -2.43
C PHE A 23 9.48 10.52 -3.89
N ILE A 24 10.75 10.66 -4.20
CA ILE A 24 11.24 10.96 -5.55
C ILE A 24 11.41 9.65 -6.31
N ASP A 25 10.92 9.62 -7.56
CA ASP A 25 10.95 8.45 -8.45
C ASP A 25 10.62 7.13 -7.70
N PRO A 26 9.40 6.98 -7.13
CA PRO A 26 9.07 5.90 -6.20
C PRO A 26 8.90 4.52 -6.86
N VAL A 27 9.28 4.36 -8.12
CA VAL A 27 9.25 3.11 -8.88
C VAL A 27 10.66 2.56 -8.89
N ASP A 28 10.85 1.31 -8.48
CA ASP A 28 12.17 0.67 -8.49
C ASP A 28 12.69 0.50 -9.93
N ASP A 29 14.00 0.66 -10.14
CA ASP A 29 14.65 0.61 -11.46
C ASP A 29 14.50 -0.75 -12.15
N THR A 30 14.14 -1.78 -11.38
CA THR A 30 13.98 -3.15 -11.84
C THR A 30 12.64 -3.44 -12.49
N GLY A 31 11.66 -2.52 -12.43
CA GLY A 31 10.31 -2.77 -12.90
C GLY A 31 9.60 -1.57 -13.50
N GLU A 32 8.56 -1.84 -14.28
CA GLU A 32 7.67 -0.79 -14.79
C GLU A 32 6.64 -0.40 -13.73
N MET A 33 6.16 0.85 -13.77
CA MET A 33 5.11 1.32 -12.87
C MET A 33 3.84 0.47 -13.00
N PHE A 34 3.48 0.09 -14.23
CA PHE A 34 2.40 -0.85 -14.51
C PHE A 34 3.03 -2.11 -15.09
N PRO A 35 3.27 -3.17 -14.29
CA PRO A 35 3.99 -4.36 -14.74
C PRO A 35 3.35 -5.09 -15.93
N THR A 36 2.03 -4.91 -16.11
CA THR A 36 1.27 -5.46 -17.24
C THR A 36 1.24 -4.54 -18.46
N GLY A 37 1.74 -3.31 -18.34
CA GLY A 37 1.62 -2.25 -19.33
C GLY A 37 0.24 -1.55 -19.35
N ASN A 38 -0.74 -2.03 -18.58
CA ASN A 38 -2.11 -1.51 -18.60
C ASN A 38 -2.44 -0.74 -17.31
N LEU A 39 -3.28 0.30 -17.43
CA LEU A 39 -3.83 1.00 -16.26
C LEU A 39 -4.89 0.15 -15.53
N LYS A 40 -5.60 -0.69 -16.29
CA LYS A 40 -6.58 -1.65 -15.79
C LYS A 40 -6.40 -2.98 -16.52
N ASP A 41 -6.56 -4.06 -15.77
CA ASP A 41 -6.48 -5.43 -16.25
C ASP A 41 -7.69 -6.22 -15.74
N THR A 42 -8.07 -7.25 -16.49
CA THR A 42 -8.97 -8.28 -15.99
C THR A 42 -8.15 -9.37 -15.31
N LEU A 43 -8.33 -9.57 -14.01
CA LEU A 43 -7.69 -10.64 -13.24
C LEU A 43 -8.67 -11.82 -13.08
N SER A 44 -8.39 -12.93 -13.76
CA SER A 44 -9.15 -14.17 -13.61
C SER A 44 -8.65 -14.96 -12.40
N VAL A 45 -9.55 -15.25 -11.46
CA VAL A 45 -9.26 -16.00 -10.24
C VAL A 45 -10.15 -17.25 -10.19
N PRO A 46 -9.56 -18.47 -10.20
CA PRO A 46 -10.32 -19.70 -10.20
C PRO A 46 -11.35 -19.77 -9.07
N CYS A 47 -12.57 -20.20 -9.40
CA CYS A 47 -13.70 -20.30 -8.47
C CYS A 47 -14.20 -18.97 -7.87
N MET A 48 -13.70 -17.82 -8.34
CA MET A 48 -14.13 -16.50 -7.87
C MET A 48 -14.59 -15.58 -9.01
N GLY A 49 -14.17 -15.87 -10.25
CA GLY A 49 -14.57 -15.12 -11.44
C GLY A 49 -13.47 -14.18 -11.91
N GLU A 50 -13.87 -13.10 -12.57
CA GLU A 50 -12.96 -12.08 -13.11
C GLU A 50 -13.16 -10.76 -12.37
N PHE A 51 -12.04 -10.11 -12.05
CA PHE A 51 -12.02 -8.82 -11.34
C PHE A 51 -11.35 -7.78 -12.23
N GLU A 52 -11.94 -6.59 -12.35
CA GLU A 52 -11.20 -5.44 -12.88
C GLU A 52 -10.22 -4.97 -11.81
N VAL A 53 -8.94 -4.87 -12.17
CA VAL A 53 -7.87 -4.50 -11.24
C VAL A 53 -6.93 -3.46 -11.85
N THR A 54 -6.37 -2.58 -11.02
CA THR A 54 -5.16 -1.82 -11.33
C THR A 54 -4.00 -2.45 -10.59
N MET A 55 -2.94 -2.86 -11.30
CA MET A 55 -1.72 -3.39 -10.71
C MET A 55 -0.59 -2.39 -10.89
N ILE A 56 -0.11 -1.82 -9.78
CA ILE A 56 0.91 -0.76 -9.81
C ILE A 56 2.12 -1.13 -8.95
N ASN A 57 3.30 -0.77 -9.40
CA ASN A 57 4.56 -0.88 -8.68
C ASN A 57 5.11 0.52 -8.37
N ALA A 58 4.55 1.20 -7.37
CA ALA A 58 5.02 2.49 -6.89
C ALA A 58 5.02 2.52 -5.36
N GLY A 59 6.19 2.67 -4.75
CA GLY A 59 6.44 2.50 -3.32
C GLY A 59 6.42 1.04 -2.87
N ILE A 60 5.38 0.29 -3.25
CA ILE A 60 5.31 -1.18 -3.12
C ILE A 60 4.34 -1.75 -4.16
N PRO A 61 4.62 -2.92 -4.77
CA PRO A 61 3.66 -3.59 -5.64
C PRO A 61 2.30 -3.74 -4.96
N THR A 62 1.27 -3.19 -5.59
CA THR A 62 -0.07 -3.08 -5.04
C THR A 62 -1.13 -3.40 -6.10
N ILE A 63 -2.13 -4.19 -5.71
CA ILE A 63 -3.30 -4.52 -6.54
C ILE A 63 -4.50 -3.76 -5.98
N PHE A 64 -5.13 -2.94 -6.81
CA PHE A 64 -6.38 -2.25 -6.51
C PHE A 64 -7.53 -2.90 -7.26
N LEU A 65 -8.67 -3.07 -6.59
CA LEU A 65 -9.91 -3.58 -7.16
C LEU A 65 -11.11 -2.94 -6.47
N HIS A 66 -12.29 -3.01 -7.08
CA HIS A 66 -13.49 -2.47 -6.45
C HIS A 66 -13.91 -3.31 -5.24
N ALA A 67 -14.28 -2.63 -4.15
CA ALA A 67 -14.81 -3.29 -2.96
C ALA A 67 -16.11 -4.06 -3.26
N SER A 68 -16.95 -3.51 -4.14
CA SER A 68 -18.21 -4.12 -4.58
C SER A 68 -18.04 -5.50 -5.20
N ASP A 69 -16.93 -5.75 -5.89
CA ASP A 69 -16.66 -7.01 -6.57
C ASP A 69 -16.40 -8.14 -5.56
N LEU A 70 -16.04 -7.78 -4.33
CA LEU A 70 -15.89 -8.69 -3.19
C LEU A 70 -17.11 -8.71 -2.27
N GLY A 71 -18.17 -7.98 -2.61
CA GLY A 71 -19.34 -7.79 -1.76
C GLY A 71 -19.11 -6.86 -0.58
N PHE A 72 -18.05 -6.05 -0.60
CA PHE A 72 -17.75 -5.04 0.42
C PHE A 72 -18.34 -3.68 0.06
N LYS A 73 -18.68 -2.93 1.10
CA LYS A 73 -19.01 -1.49 1.01
C LYS A 73 -17.74 -0.65 0.96
N GLY A 74 -16.62 -1.21 1.43
CA GLY A 74 -15.35 -0.55 1.68
C GLY A 74 -15.47 0.51 2.79
N THR A 75 -16.34 0.27 3.77
CA THR A 75 -16.38 1.01 5.04
C THR A 75 -16.14 0.07 6.24
N GLU A 76 -15.70 -1.15 5.97
CA GLU A 76 -15.46 -2.21 6.94
C GLU A 76 -14.35 -1.81 7.94
N MET A 77 -14.49 -2.27 9.18
CA MET A 77 -13.51 -2.12 10.24
C MET A 77 -12.68 -3.40 10.41
N GLN A 78 -11.66 -3.35 11.29
CA GLN A 78 -10.74 -4.48 11.52
C GLN A 78 -11.49 -5.74 11.91
N ALA A 79 -12.47 -5.59 12.80
CA ALA A 79 -13.26 -6.69 13.30
C ALA A 79 -14.09 -7.38 12.20
N ASP A 80 -14.53 -6.62 11.19
CA ASP A 80 -15.39 -7.13 10.11
C ASP A 80 -14.62 -8.03 9.13
N ILE A 81 -13.32 -7.75 8.93
CA ILE A 81 -12.47 -8.47 7.97
C ILE A 81 -11.55 -9.47 8.66
N ASN A 82 -10.79 -9.05 9.68
CA ASN A 82 -9.75 -9.90 10.29
C ASN A 82 -10.33 -11.10 11.06
N SER A 83 -11.60 -11.04 11.46
CA SER A 83 -12.27 -12.15 12.15
C SER A 83 -12.86 -13.19 11.19
N ASN A 84 -12.89 -12.91 9.88
CA ASN A 84 -13.51 -13.76 8.88
C ASN A 84 -12.43 -14.45 8.02
N SER A 85 -12.13 -15.71 8.36
CA SER A 85 -11.14 -16.51 7.65
C SER A 85 -11.46 -16.74 6.17
N GLU A 86 -12.75 -16.76 5.80
CA GLU A 86 -13.18 -16.93 4.41
C GLU A 86 -12.82 -15.68 3.57
N ILE A 87 -13.03 -14.49 4.13
CA ILE A 87 -12.63 -13.23 3.49
C ILE A 87 -11.12 -13.17 3.32
N LEU A 88 -10.37 -13.49 4.38
CA LEU A 88 -8.91 -13.49 4.33
C LEU A 88 -8.39 -14.48 3.26
N ALA A 89 -9.00 -15.66 3.14
CA ALA A 89 -8.64 -16.63 2.10
C ALA A 89 -8.96 -16.12 0.68
N LYS A 90 -10.10 -15.43 0.49
CA LYS A 90 -10.45 -14.78 -0.79
C LYS A 90 -9.42 -13.74 -1.20
N LEU A 91 -9.12 -12.85 -0.26
CA LEU A 91 -8.16 -11.75 -0.44
C LEU A 91 -6.74 -12.26 -0.73
N GLU A 92 -6.31 -13.31 -0.04
CA GLU A 92 -5.02 -13.97 -0.30
C GLU A 92 -5.00 -14.63 -1.68
N LYS A 93 -6.07 -15.29 -2.09
CA LYS A 93 -6.15 -15.90 -3.43
C LYS A 93 -5.99 -14.83 -4.51
N ILE A 94 -6.74 -13.73 -4.42
CA ILE A 94 -6.63 -12.61 -5.37
C ILE A 94 -5.20 -12.05 -5.38
N ARG A 95 -4.59 -11.89 -4.21
CA ARG A 95 -3.20 -11.42 -4.07
C ARG A 95 -2.22 -12.31 -4.83
N SER A 96 -2.32 -13.63 -4.65
CA SER A 96 -1.39 -14.58 -5.26
C SER A 96 -1.54 -14.63 -6.79
N PHE A 97 -2.77 -14.61 -7.31
CA PHE A 97 -2.99 -14.54 -8.76
C PHE A 97 -2.53 -13.20 -9.36
N GLY A 98 -2.75 -12.10 -8.65
CA GLY A 98 -2.21 -10.81 -9.06
C GLY A 98 -0.68 -10.78 -9.01
N ALA A 99 -0.04 -11.42 -8.02
CA ALA A 99 1.41 -11.53 -7.94
C ALA A 99 2.02 -12.27 -9.14
N VAL A 100 1.38 -13.37 -9.58
CA VAL A 100 1.75 -14.07 -10.81
C VAL A 100 1.59 -13.15 -12.03
N LYS A 101 0.45 -12.47 -12.16
CA LYS A 101 0.18 -11.57 -13.29
C LYS A 101 1.12 -10.36 -13.35
N MET A 102 1.60 -9.90 -12.19
CA MET A 102 2.61 -8.84 -12.08
C MET A 102 4.04 -9.34 -12.33
N GLY A 103 4.25 -10.65 -12.55
CA GLY A 103 5.58 -11.23 -12.74
C GLY A 103 6.43 -11.26 -11.47
N LEU A 104 5.82 -11.18 -10.28
CA LEU A 104 6.53 -11.17 -9.00
C LEU A 104 6.84 -12.57 -8.50
N ILE A 105 6.07 -13.56 -8.94
CA ILE A 105 6.23 -14.99 -8.64
C ILE A 105 5.81 -15.78 -9.89
N ASP A 106 6.37 -16.98 -10.05
CA ASP A 106 6.04 -17.84 -11.21
C ASP A 106 4.81 -18.72 -10.95
N ASP A 107 4.57 -19.07 -9.67
CA ASP A 107 3.50 -19.96 -9.26
C ASP A 107 2.82 -19.49 -7.97
N VAL A 108 1.51 -19.75 -7.86
CA VAL A 108 0.65 -19.34 -6.74
C VAL A 108 1.11 -19.94 -5.41
N GLU A 109 1.72 -21.13 -5.40
CA GLU A 109 2.24 -21.76 -4.19
C GLU A 109 3.42 -20.96 -3.59
N GLN A 110 4.19 -20.24 -4.43
CA GLN A 110 5.27 -19.37 -3.95
C GLN A 110 4.76 -18.16 -3.16
N ALA A 111 3.48 -17.82 -3.29
CA ALA A 111 2.89 -16.70 -2.55
C ALA A 111 2.91 -16.93 -1.02
N GLN A 112 2.90 -18.19 -0.57
CA GLN A 112 2.93 -18.54 0.85
C GLN A 112 4.24 -18.14 1.54
N SER A 113 5.36 -18.15 0.81
CA SER A 113 6.68 -17.72 1.31
C SER A 113 6.95 -16.22 1.11
N ARG A 114 6.11 -15.53 0.32
CA ARG A 114 6.14 -14.07 0.07
C ARG A 114 4.87 -13.38 0.58
N GLN A 115 4.75 -13.24 1.89
CA GLN A 115 3.58 -12.64 2.54
C GLN A 115 3.54 -11.10 2.49
N HIS A 116 4.62 -10.42 2.10
CA HIS A 116 4.71 -8.95 2.20
C HIS A 116 4.45 -8.19 0.89
N THR A 117 4.56 -8.87 -0.27
CA THR A 117 4.47 -8.25 -1.60
C THR A 117 3.86 -9.24 -2.62
N PRO A 118 2.92 -8.81 -3.49
CA PRO A 118 2.26 -7.51 -3.53
C PRO A 118 1.25 -7.35 -2.40
N LYS A 119 0.92 -6.11 -2.03
CA LYS A 119 -0.22 -5.81 -1.16
C LYS A 119 -1.49 -5.78 -1.99
N SER A 120 -2.57 -6.41 -1.55
CA SER A 120 -3.89 -6.22 -2.16
C SER A 120 -4.68 -5.18 -1.35
N LEU A 121 -5.35 -4.26 -2.04
CA LEU A 121 -6.13 -3.17 -1.46
C LEU A 121 -7.50 -3.09 -2.14
N GLY A 122 -8.58 -3.30 -1.38
CA GLY A 122 -9.95 -3.06 -1.85
C GLY A 122 -10.25 -1.57 -1.81
N LEU A 123 -10.67 -0.99 -2.94
CA LEU A 123 -10.83 0.46 -3.04
C LEU A 123 -12.22 0.91 -2.56
N HIS A 124 -12.29 1.16 -1.25
CA HIS A 124 -13.11 2.21 -0.60
C HIS A 124 -12.66 2.42 0.85
N ARG A 125 -11.90 1.45 1.42
CA ARG A 125 -10.98 1.53 2.57
C ARG A 125 -10.48 0.09 2.79
N LEU A 126 -9.16 -0.13 2.68
CA LEU A 126 -8.31 -1.06 3.47
C LEU A 126 -7.54 -2.22 2.78
N PRO A 127 -6.36 -2.60 3.35
CA PRO A 127 -5.54 -3.74 2.92
C PRO A 127 -6.04 -5.08 3.47
N THR A 128 -5.51 -6.15 2.87
CA THR A 128 -5.74 -7.58 3.16
C THR A 128 -5.37 -8.08 4.55
N MET A 129 -4.71 -7.25 5.34
CA MET A 129 -4.73 -7.29 6.80
C MET A 129 -4.99 -5.86 7.25
N LEU A 130 -6.07 -5.67 8.00
CA LEU A 130 -6.55 -4.35 8.33
C LEU A 130 -5.65 -3.76 9.42
N HIS A 131 -4.58 -3.07 9.01
CA HIS A 131 -3.65 -2.41 9.91
C HIS A 131 -4.34 -1.23 10.63
N HIS A 132 -3.98 -0.99 11.90
CA HIS A 132 -4.44 0.17 12.68
C HIS A 132 -4.07 1.52 12.03
N ALA A 133 -3.03 1.52 11.20
CA ALA A 133 -2.61 2.64 10.36
C ALA A 133 -2.14 2.11 9.00
N MET A 134 -2.57 2.75 7.91
CA MET A 134 -2.06 2.45 6.55
C MET A 134 -0.54 2.56 6.49
N MET A 135 0.11 1.57 5.88
CA MET A 135 1.56 1.58 5.65
C MET A 135 1.92 2.71 4.68
N GLY A 136 2.95 3.50 5.00
CA GLY A 136 3.36 4.66 4.19
C GLY A 136 3.58 4.31 2.70
N THR A 137 4.11 3.13 2.40
CA THR A 137 4.33 2.67 1.02
C THR A 137 3.05 2.40 0.23
N ALA A 138 1.98 1.93 0.89
CA ALA A 138 0.68 1.77 0.22
C ALA A 138 0.01 3.13 -0.03
N SER A 139 0.28 4.13 0.81
CA SER A 139 -0.17 5.51 0.57
C SER A 139 0.52 6.11 -0.65
N VAL A 140 1.78 5.73 -0.92
CA VAL A 140 2.48 6.11 -2.16
C VAL A 140 1.78 5.52 -3.38
N ALA A 141 1.47 4.22 -3.37
CA ALA A 141 0.75 3.56 -4.47
C ALA A 141 -0.62 4.20 -4.75
N ILE A 142 -1.38 4.57 -3.70
CA ILE A 142 -2.67 5.27 -3.83
C ILE A 142 -2.48 6.65 -4.46
N GLY A 143 -1.49 7.42 -4.01
CA GLY A 143 -1.21 8.75 -4.57
C GLY A 143 -0.81 8.69 -6.05
N THR A 144 0.06 7.74 -6.41
CA THR A 144 0.44 7.53 -7.80
C THR A 144 -0.76 7.12 -8.65
N ALA A 145 -1.49 6.07 -8.25
CA ALA A 145 -2.62 5.58 -9.05
C ALA A 145 -3.76 6.60 -9.12
N GLY A 146 -4.10 7.26 -8.00
CA GLY A 146 -5.20 8.22 -7.92
C GLY A 146 -5.02 9.47 -8.76
N THR A 147 -3.78 9.85 -9.08
CA THR A 147 -3.46 11.00 -9.94
C THR A 147 -3.34 10.64 -11.43
N ILE A 148 -3.40 9.34 -11.78
CA ILE A 148 -3.37 8.86 -13.16
C ILE A 148 -4.79 8.54 -13.63
N VAL A 149 -5.29 9.32 -14.59
CA VAL A 149 -6.64 9.15 -15.14
C VAL A 149 -6.79 7.77 -15.80
N GLY A 150 -7.83 7.04 -15.39
CA GLY A 150 -8.16 5.72 -15.93
C GLY A 150 -7.72 4.54 -15.07
N THR A 151 -7.04 4.75 -13.94
CA THR A 151 -6.89 3.70 -12.92
C THR A 151 -8.17 3.55 -12.10
N ILE A 152 -8.39 2.38 -11.48
CA ILE A 152 -9.49 2.18 -10.53
C ILE A 152 -9.46 3.21 -9.39
N VAL A 153 -8.24 3.56 -8.93
CA VAL A 153 -8.06 4.55 -7.86
C VAL A 153 -8.57 5.92 -8.27
N ASN A 154 -8.23 6.34 -9.48
CA ASN A 154 -8.68 7.62 -10.04
C ASN A 154 -10.19 7.62 -10.31
N GLU A 155 -10.74 6.53 -10.83
CA GLU A 155 -12.18 6.40 -11.12
C GLU A 155 -13.02 6.57 -9.86
N VAL A 156 -12.65 5.87 -8.77
CA VAL A 156 -13.34 6.01 -7.48
C VAL A 156 -13.13 7.39 -6.86
N ALA A 157 -12.01 8.06 -7.14
CA ALA A 157 -11.76 9.44 -6.74
C ALA A 157 -12.49 10.50 -7.60
N GLY A 158 -13.29 10.07 -8.59
CA GLY A 158 -14.13 10.95 -9.42
C GLY A 158 -13.71 11.04 -10.89
N GLY A 159 -12.70 10.29 -11.32
CA GLY A 159 -12.35 10.07 -12.73
C GLY A 159 -11.76 11.28 -13.46
N LYS A 160 -11.24 12.27 -12.73
CA LYS A 160 -10.69 13.52 -13.30
C LYS A 160 -9.18 13.60 -13.08
N ALA A 161 -8.53 14.51 -13.78
CA ALA A 161 -7.14 14.84 -13.49
C ALA A 161 -7.04 15.42 -12.07
N LEU A 162 -6.26 14.76 -11.22
CA LEU A 162 -6.05 15.11 -9.82
C LEU A 162 -4.55 15.27 -9.57
N THR A 163 -4.17 16.23 -8.73
CA THR A 163 -2.80 16.37 -8.22
C THR A 163 -2.63 15.73 -6.84
N GLU A 164 -3.75 15.49 -6.16
CA GLU A 164 -3.81 14.85 -4.85
C GLU A 164 -5.11 14.06 -4.69
N VAL A 165 -5.06 13.04 -3.84
CA VAL A 165 -6.22 12.25 -3.43
C VAL A 165 -6.27 12.17 -1.91
N CYS A 166 -7.43 12.50 -1.34
CA CYS A 166 -7.75 12.25 0.04
C CYS A 166 -8.52 10.94 0.14
N PHE A 167 -7.99 9.97 0.89
CA PHE A 167 -8.62 8.68 1.06
C PHE A 167 -8.81 8.37 2.54
N GLY A 168 -9.84 7.59 2.83
CA GLY A 168 -10.17 7.19 4.18
C GLY A 168 -9.41 5.94 4.65
N ARG A 169 -9.27 5.82 5.97
CA ARG A 169 -8.74 4.66 6.71
C ARG A 169 -9.49 4.55 8.06
N PRO A 170 -9.46 3.43 8.80
CA PRO A 170 -10.18 3.28 10.06
C PRO A 170 -9.89 4.39 11.07
N SER A 171 -8.65 4.85 11.09
CA SER A 171 -8.17 5.91 11.98
C SER A 171 -8.42 7.34 11.47
N GLY A 172 -9.08 7.52 10.31
CA GLY A 172 -9.46 8.82 9.74
C GLY A 172 -9.18 8.93 8.24
N THR A 173 -8.44 9.93 7.81
CA THR A 173 -8.18 10.29 6.42
C THR A 173 -6.70 10.55 6.19
N LEU A 174 -6.26 10.46 4.94
CA LEU A 174 -4.91 10.85 4.54
C LEU A 174 -4.95 11.43 3.13
N THR A 175 -4.36 12.61 2.97
CA THR A 175 -4.13 13.22 1.67
C THR A 175 -2.73 12.89 1.18
N VAL A 176 -2.64 12.44 -0.07
CA VAL A 176 -1.39 12.16 -0.77
C VAL A 176 -1.40 12.82 -2.14
N GLY A 177 -0.30 13.49 -2.46
CA GLY A 177 -0.08 14.11 -3.77
C GLY A 177 0.68 13.16 -4.70
N GLY A 178 0.41 13.23 -5.99
CA GLY A 178 1.10 12.44 -7.01
C GLY A 178 1.43 13.28 -8.23
N GLN A 179 2.64 13.10 -8.76
CA GLN A 179 3.10 13.69 -10.02
C GLN A 179 3.66 12.57 -10.87
N SER A 180 2.95 12.25 -11.94
CA SER A 180 3.33 11.21 -12.90
C SER A 180 3.20 11.76 -14.31
N GLU A 181 4.06 11.26 -15.19
CA GLU A 181 4.07 11.62 -16.61
C GLU A 181 4.12 10.37 -17.47
N CYS A 182 3.56 10.45 -18.67
CA CYS A 182 3.65 9.39 -19.67
C CYS A 182 4.74 9.77 -20.68
N VAL A 183 5.88 9.07 -20.64
CA VAL A 183 7.03 9.29 -21.52
C VAL A 183 7.15 8.09 -22.45
N ASN A 184 7.07 8.31 -23.76
CA ASN A 184 7.14 7.25 -24.78
C ASN A 184 6.13 6.10 -24.55
N GLY A 185 4.92 6.42 -24.07
CA GLY A 185 3.88 5.43 -23.79
C GLY A 185 4.05 4.68 -22.47
N LYS A 186 5.08 4.99 -21.67
CA LYS A 186 5.29 4.41 -20.33
C LYS A 186 5.06 5.47 -19.25
N TRP A 187 4.34 5.09 -18.21
CA TRP A 187 4.15 5.94 -17.05
C TRP A 187 5.41 5.97 -16.17
N VAL A 188 5.78 7.16 -15.73
CA VAL A 188 6.89 7.42 -14.80
C VAL A 188 6.37 8.31 -13.67
N ALA A 189 6.53 7.87 -12.43
CA ALA A 189 6.12 8.63 -11.26
C ALA A 189 7.33 9.45 -10.86
N ARG A 190 7.22 10.78 -10.87
CA ARG A 190 8.31 11.68 -10.51
C ARG A 190 8.34 11.97 -9.03
N LYS A 191 7.16 12.12 -8.45
CA LYS A 191 7.04 12.53 -7.06
C LYS A 191 5.73 12.07 -6.46
N VAL A 192 5.81 11.59 -5.23
CA VAL A 192 4.64 11.40 -4.37
C VAL A 192 4.87 12.09 -3.03
N SER A 193 3.91 12.91 -2.60
CA SER A 193 4.05 13.73 -1.40
C SER A 193 3.00 13.38 -0.35
N MET A 194 3.38 13.43 0.92
CA MET A 194 2.45 13.31 2.04
C MET A 194 2.95 14.07 3.27
N SER A 195 2.03 14.43 4.15
CA SER A 195 2.36 15.05 5.43
C SER A 195 2.38 14.04 6.56
N ARG A 196 3.38 14.17 7.44
CA ARG A 196 3.56 13.37 8.65
C ARG A 196 3.94 14.28 9.82
N SER A 197 4.07 13.70 11.00
CA SER A 197 4.67 14.33 12.16
C SER A 197 5.61 13.35 12.86
N ALA A 198 6.58 13.87 13.61
CA ALA A 198 7.50 13.08 14.40
C ALA A 198 7.81 13.80 15.71
N ARG A 199 7.95 13.04 16.79
CA ARG A 199 8.39 13.53 18.09
C ARG A 199 9.20 12.48 18.82
N ARG A 200 10.23 12.90 19.55
CA ARG A 200 10.97 11.98 20.41
C ARG A 200 10.16 11.64 21.65
N LEU A 201 10.01 10.36 21.94
CA LEU A 201 9.27 9.89 23.13
C LEU A 201 10.17 9.63 24.34
N MET A 202 11.37 9.10 24.12
CA MET A 202 12.32 8.77 25.19
C MET A 202 13.76 8.93 24.71
N VAL A 203 14.64 9.35 25.62
CA VAL A 203 16.10 9.25 25.49
C VAL A 203 16.60 8.50 26.72
N GLY A 204 17.34 7.42 26.52
CA GLY A 204 17.81 6.59 27.63
C GLY A 204 18.59 5.36 27.16
N GLN A 205 18.72 4.39 28.06
CA GLN A 205 19.38 3.11 27.80
C GLN A 205 18.37 1.98 27.86
N VAL A 206 18.50 1.01 26.97
CA VAL A 206 17.74 -0.24 26.99
C VAL A 206 18.67 -1.35 27.48
N PHE A 207 18.23 -2.12 28.47
CA PHE A 207 18.96 -3.27 28.99
C PHE A 207 18.37 -4.55 28.42
N VAL A 208 19.23 -5.49 28.04
CA VAL A 208 18.83 -6.81 27.54
C VAL A 208 19.63 -7.89 28.26
N PRO A 209 19.11 -9.13 28.39
CA PRO A 209 19.87 -10.25 28.94
C PRO A 209 21.17 -10.52 28.16
N GLU A 210 22.24 -10.88 28.86
CA GLU A 210 23.56 -11.11 28.28
C GLU A 210 23.54 -12.25 27.24
N ASP A 211 22.79 -13.33 27.52
CA ASP A 211 22.59 -14.47 26.63
C ASP A 211 21.68 -14.16 25.41
N GLY A 212 20.97 -13.03 25.45
CA GLY A 212 20.18 -12.52 24.32
C GLY A 212 21.06 -12.08 23.13
N PHE A 213 22.30 -11.65 23.39
CA PHE A 213 23.23 -11.20 22.35
C PHE A 213 23.79 -12.36 21.51
N ASP A 214 23.98 -13.55 22.09
CA ASP A 214 24.54 -14.69 21.35
C ASP A 214 23.54 -15.29 20.34
N ARG A 215 22.24 -15.18 20.62
CA ARG A 215 21.19 -15.56 19.66
C ARG A 215 21.09 -14.58 18.48
N LEU A 216 21.42 -13.30 18.68
CA LEU A 216 21.40 -12.29 17.62
C LEU A 216 22.56 -12.45 16.63
N LYS A 217 23.75 -12.86 17.08
CA LYS A 217 24.89 -13.16 16.19
C LYS A 217 24.59 -14.33 15.23
N CYS A 218 23.80 -15.31 15.67
CA CYS A 218 23.43 -16.47 14.87
C CYS A 218 22.47 -16.11 13.71
N ILE A 219 21.72 -15.01 13.83
CA ILE A 219 20.81 -14.53 12.77
C ILE A 219 21.59 -13.79 11.67
N GLN A 220 22.65 -13.05 12.01
CA GLN A 220 23.48 -12.37 11.01
C GLN A 220 24.40 -13.31 10.19
N MET A 221 24.61 -14.55 10.63
CA MET A 221 25.46 -15.52 9.90
C MET A 221 24.68 -16.49 8.99
N LYS A 222 23.34 -16.37 8.88
CA LYS A 222 22.51 -17.18 7.98
C LYS A 222 22.08 -16.47 6.69
N SER A 223 22.69 -15.33 6.38
CA SER A 223 22.50 -14.60 5.12
C SER A 223 23.85 -14.43 4.41
N ALA A 224 24.37 -15.54 3.90
CA ALA A 224 25.41 -15.61 2.88
C ALA A 224 25.12 -16.84 2.00
#